data_AF-A0A9E5WUR5-F1
#
_entry.id   AF-A0A9E5WUR5-F1
#
_cell.length_a   1.000
_cell.length_b   1.000
_cell.length_c   1.000
_cell.angle_alpha   90.00
_cell.angle_beta   90.00
_cell.angle_gamma   90.00
#
_symmetry.space_group_name_H-M   'P 1'
#
loop_
_entity.id
_entity.type
_entity.pdbx_description
1 polymer ?
#
loop_
_entity_poly.entity_id
_entity_poly.type
_entity_poly.pdbx_seq_one_letter_code
_entity_poly.pdbx_strand_id
1 'polypeptide(L)' 'MKIVIVGGVAGGASAAARARRLSESAEIILFERGPEPSFANCGLPYYIGGVIADRRRLLVAPKARLV' A
#
# COMPACT_ATOMS: atom_id res chain seq x y z
N MET A 1 -10.24 -19.62 -1.22
CA MET A 1 -10.39 -18.76 -2.42
C MET A 1 -9.06 -18.07 -2.68
N LYS A 2 -8.65 -17.94 -3.95
CA LYS A 2 -7.42 -17.22 -4.34
C LYS A 2 -7.78 -15.87 -4.95
N ILE A 3 -7.17 -14.80 -4.47
CA ILE A 3 -7.42 -13.42 -4.89
C ILE A 3 -6.10 -12.85 -5.39
N VAL A 4 -6.09 -12.43 -6.65
CA VAL A 4 -4.93 -11.76 -7.27
C VAL A 4 -5.27 -10.30 -7.48
N ILE A 5 -4.41 -9.40 -7.01
CA ILE A 5 -4.58 -7.96 -7.09
C ILE A 5 -3.38 -7.36 -7.82
N VAL A 6 -3.63 -6.57 -8.85
CA VAL A 6 -2.59 -5.88 -9.64
C VAL A 6 -2.66 -4.38 -9.37
N GLY A 7 -1.57 -3.84 -8.84
CA GLY A 7 -1.48 -2.49 -8.28
C GLY A 7 -1.75 -2.51 -6.77
N GLY A 8 -0.82 -2.00 -5.97
CA GLY A 8 -0.79 -2.06 -4.51
C GLY A 8 -0.72 -0.72 -3.81
N VAL A 9 -1.06 0.39 -4.49
CA VAL A 9 -1.01 1.73 -3.88
C VAL A 9 -2.24 2.01 -3.00
N ALA A 10 -3.32 2.56 -3.55
CA ALA A 10 -4.50 2.93 -2.77
C ALA A 10 -5.56 1.83 -2.80
N GLY A 11 -6.22 1.65 -3.95
CA GLY A 11 -7.33 0.71 -4.11
C GLY A 11 -6.92 -0.74 -3.86
N GLY A 12 -5.82 -1.21 -4.47
CA GLY A 12 -5.41 -2.60 -4.32
C GLY A 12 -4.93 -2.97 -2.92
N ALA A 13 -4.20 -2.09 -2.22
CA ALA A 13 -3.86 -2.31 -0.81
C ALA A 13 -5.12 -2.35 0.07
N SER A 14 -6.09 -1.47 -0.20
CA SER A 14 -7.37 -1.44 0.52
C SER A 14 -8.19 -2.71 0.28
N ALA A 15 -8.22 -3.19 -0.97
CA ALA A 15 -8.87 -4.44 -1.34
C ALA A 15 -8.20 -5.65 -0.67
N ALA A 16 -6.87 -5.71 -0.67
CA ALA A 16 -6.12 -6.77 0.00
C ALA A 16 -6.42 -6.81 1.51
N ALA A 17 -6.36 -5.66 2.18
CA ALA A 17 -6.66 -5.54 3.61
C ALA A 17 -8.11 -5.92 3.92
N ARG A 18 -9.07 -5.50 3.08
CA ARG A 18 -10.48 -5.86 3.26
C ARG A 18 -10.71 -7.35 3.03
N ALA A 19 -10.10 -7.93 2.00
CA ALA A 19 -10.21 -9.36 1.71
C ALA A 19 -9.70 -10.20 2.88
N ARG A 20 -8.56 -9.85 3.49
CA ARG A 20 -8.05 -10.54 4.68
C ARG A 20 -9.01 -10.47 5.87
N ARG A 21 -9.66 -9.31 6.10
CA ARG A 21 -10.66 -9.16 7.19
C ARG A 21 -11.93 -9.99 6.96
N LEU A 22 -12.31 -10.18 5.70
CA LEU A 22 -13.50 -10.97 5.34
C LEU A 22 -13.21 -12.47 5.33
N SER A 23 -11.96 -12.87 5.11
CA SER A 23 -11.55 -14.27 5.10
C SER A 23 -10.09 -14.42 5.50
N GLU A 24 -9.87 -15.01 6.67
CA GLU A 24 -8.53 -15.35 7.16
C GLU A 24 -7.88 -16.49 6.37
N SER A 25 -8.69 -17.32 5.70
CA SER A 25 -8.23 -18.43 4.87
C SER A 25 -8.04 -18.09 3.39
N ALA A 26 -8.39 -16.86 2.96
CA ALA A 26 -8.12 -16.42 1.60
C ALA A 26 -6.62 -16.34 1.32
N GLU A 27 -6.20 -16.89 0.17
CA GLU A 27 -4.86 -16.68 -0.38
C GLU A 27 -4.90 -15.38 -1.19
N ILE A 28 -4.10 -14.38 -0.80
CA ILE A 28 -4.13 -13.03 -1.37
C ILE A 28 -2.74 -12.73 -1.91
N ILE A 29 -2.63 -12.53 -3.22
CA ILE A 29 -1.38 -12.19 -3.91
C ILE A 29 -1.52 -10.77 -4.46
N LEU A 30 -0.67 -9.85 -4.01
CA LEU A 30 -0.63 -8.46 -4.44
C LEU A 30 0.62 -8.21 -5.26
N PHE A 31 0.45 -7.76 -6.50
CA PHE A 31 1.53 -7.31 -7.37
C PHE A 31 1.58 -5.79 -7.39
N GLU A 32 2.74 -5.22 -7.06
CA GLU A 32 3.04 -3.80 -7.23
C GLU A 32 4.36 -3.66 -8.00
N ARG A 33 4.38 -2.79 -9.01
CA ARG A 33 5.58 -2.53 -9.82
C ARG A 33 6.54 -1.60 -9.11
N GLY A 34 5.99 -0.63 -8.38
CA GLY A 34 6.74 0.35 -7.61
C GLY A 34 7.45 -0.26 -6.40
N PRO A 35 8.42 0.47 -5.83
CA PRO A 35 9.23 -0.04 -4.73
C PRO A 35 8.44 -0.17 -3.42
N GLU A 36 7.41 0.65 -3.24
CA GLU A 36 6.62 0.71 -2.02
C GLU A 36 5.13 0.52 -2.35
N PRO A 37 4.46 -0.49 -1.75
CA PRO A 37 3.01 -0.51 -1.72
C PRO A 37 2.51 0.56 -0.74
N SER A 38 1.23 0.92 -0.86
CA SER A 38 0.52 1.75 0.11
C SER A 38 1.28 3.00 0.57
N PHE A 39 1.45 3.96 -0.33
CA PHE A 39 1.99 5.28 -0.02
C PHE A 39 1.01 6.40 -0.40
N ALA A 40 1.07 7.49 0.36
CA ALA A 40 0.17 8.63 0.25
C ALA A 40 0.60 9.57 -0.89
N ASN A 41 0.17 9.28 -2.11
CA ASN A 41 0.37 10.15 -3.28
C ASN A 41 -0.08 11.59 -3.03
N CYS A 42 -1.24 11.76 -2.39
CA CYS A 42 -1.80 13.07 -2.06
C CYS A 42 -0.88 13.88 -1.12
N GLY A 43 0.02 13.22 -0.39
CA GLY A 43 1.00 13.84 0.49
C GLY A 43 2.27 14.34 -0.22
N LEU A 44 2.53 13.89 -1.47
CA LEU A 44 3.75 14.25 -2.20
C LEU A 44 3.91 15.77 -2.41
N PRO A 45 2.88 16.56 -2.76
CA PRO A 45 3.01 18.00 -2.89
C PRO A 45 3.50 18.67 -1.61
N TYR A 46 3.11 18.15 -0.43
CA TYR A 46 3.54 18.69 0.86
C TYR A 46 4.98 18.29 1.21
N TYR A 47 5.47 17.15 0.71
CA TYR A 47 6.89 16.80 0.79
C TYR A 47 7.75 17.69 -0.10
N ILE A 48 7.34 17.86 -1.36
CA ILE A 48 8.03 18.73 -2.31
C ILE A 48 8.02 20.19 -1.81
N GLY A 49 6.91 20.64 -1.23
CA GLY A 49 6.78 21.96 -0.62
C GLY A 49 7.42 22.12 0.76
N GLY A 50 8.13 21.12 1.28
CA GLY A 50 8.88 21.19 2.55
C GLY A 50 8.04 21.12 3.84
N VAL A 51 6.71 21.05 3.75
CA VAL A 51 5.81 20.88 4.90
C VAL A 51 5.99 19.50 5.55
N ILE A 52 6.18 18.47 4.71
CA ILE A 52 6.58 17.14 5.16
C ILE A 52 8.09 17.03 4.95
N ALA A 53 8.86 17.04 6.02
CA ALA A 53 10.32 17.00 5.94
C ALA A 53 10.90 15.64 5.52
N ASP A 54 10.20 14.54 5.83
CA ASP A 54 10.68 13.18 5.61
C ASP A 54 9.70 12.38 4.74
N ARG A 55 10.16 11.93 3.56
CA ARG A 55 9.38 11.12 2.62
C ARG A 55 8.82 9.85 3.26
N ARG A 56 9.50 9.28 4.27
CA ARG A 56 9.02 8.07 4.98
C ARG A 56 7.67 8.28 5.63
N ARG A 57 7.30 9.53 5.97
CA ARG A 57 5.97 9.89 6.49
C ARG A 57 4.84 9.69 5.47
N LEU A 58 5.17 9.50 4.20
CA LEU A 58 4.21 9.18 3.15
C LEU A 58 3.94 7.68 3.03
N LEU A 59 4.74 6.81 3.66
CA LEU A 59 4.57 5.36 3.59
C LEU A 59 3.57 4.93 4.67
N VAL A 60 2.43 4.37 4.24
CA VAL A 60 1.35 3.93 5.15
C VAL A 60 1.58 2.48 5.58
N ALA A 61 1.91 1.62 4.63
CA ALA A 61 2.32 0.23 4.88
C ALA A 61 3.59 -0.08 4.06
N PRO A 62 4.78 0.31 4.57
CA PRO A 62 6.02 0.11 3.85
C PRO A 62 6.29 -1.38 3.61
N LYS A 63 6.96 -1.70 2.50
CA LYS A 63 7.29 -3.08 2.13
C LYS A 63 7.98 -3.84 3.27
N ALA A 64 8.87 -3.20 4.02
CA ALA A 64 9.60 -3.80 5.15
C ALA A 64 8.70 -4.32 6.29
N ARG A 65 7.42 -3.94 6.33
CA ARG A 65 6.43 -4.46 7.29
C ARG A 65 5.59 -5.61 6.73
N LEU A 66 5.67 -5.85 5.41
CA LEU A 66 4.84 -6.80 4.67
C LEU A 66 5.61 -8.04 4.19
N VAL A 67 6.94 -8.04 4.31
CA VAL A 67 7.82 -9.18 4.00
C VAL A 67 8.54 -9.67 5.24
#